data_AF-A0A6G2D7B0-F1
#
_entry.id   AF-A0A6G2D7B0-F1
#
_cell.length_a   1.000
_cell.length_b   1.000
_cell.length_c   1.000
_cell.angle_alpha   90.00
_cell.angle_beta   90.00
_cell.angle_gamma   90.00
#
_symmetry.space_group_name_H-M   'P 1'
#
loop_
_entity.id
_entity.type
_entity.pdbx_description
1 polymer ?
#
loop_
_entity_poly.entity_id
_entity_poly.type
_entity_poly.pdbx_seq_one_letter_code
_entity_poly.pdbx_strand_id
1 'polypeptide(L)'
;AMNSYNAPDSVNQVNWDLINERQDSIEFVRQIIRLKTQTSAFSYPTYEEVYRHVFVHTAIENSGWIVYEIQGIEEHFLVVFNAKGAS
;
A
#
# COMPACT_ATOMS: atom_id res chain seq x y z
N ALA A 1 -23.22 -5.79 8.32
CA ALA A 1 -23.93 -4.61 7.78
C ALA A 1 -22.95 -3.84 6.90
N MET A 2 -23.38 -3.26 5.77
CA MET A 2 -22.49 -2.50 4.88
C MET A 2 -22.13 -1.11 5.45
N ASN A 3 -22.93 -0.61 6.40
CA ASN A 3 -22.67 0.61 7.17
C ASN A 3 -22.95 0.31 8.65
N SER A 4 -21.97 0.58 9.53
CA SER A 4 -22.01 0.23 10.95
C SER A 4 -22.11 1.44 11.90
N TYR A 5 -22.47 2.64 11.39
CA TYR A 5 -22.45 3.90 12.17
C TYR A 5 -23.27 3.86 13.49
N ASN A 6 -24.37 3.09 13.53
CA ASN A 6 -25.20 2.88 14.72
C ASN A 6 -25.25 1.41 15.19
N ALA A 7 -24.35 0.57 14.66
CA ALA A 7 -24.30 -0.84 15.00
C ALA A 7 -23.75 -1.02 16.43
N PRO A 8 -24.15 -2.09 17.14
CA PRO A 8 -23.65 -2.36 18.48
C PRO A 8 -22.16 -2.69 18.50
N ASP A 9 -21.55 -2.64 19.69
CA ASP A 9 -20.13 -2.94 19.89
C ASP A 9 -19.74 -4.33 19.37
N SER A 10 -20.63 -5.32 19.46
CA SER A 10 -20.40 -6.66 18.88
C SER A 10 -20.09 -6.64 17.38
N VAL A 11 -20.41 -5.54 16.68
CA VAL A 11 -20.07 -5.28 15.28
C VAL A 11 -18.87 -4.34 15.14
N ASN A 12 -18.76 -3.29 15.97
CA ASN A 12 -17.78 -2.21 15.79
C ASN A 12 -16.49 -2.34 16.62
N GLN A 13 -16.48 -3.21 17.64
CA GLN A 13 -15.33 -3.36 18.52
C GLN A 13 -14.10 -3.84 17.74
N VAL A 14 -12.92 -3.34 18.13
CA VAL A 14 -11.67 -3.92 17.65
C VAL A 14 -11.58 -5.35 18.16
N ASN A 15 -11.58 -6.31 17.25
CA ASN A 15 -11.38 -7.71 17.60
C ASN A 15 -9.88 -7.98 17.77
N TRP A 16 -9.43 -7.99 19.03
CA TRP A 16 -8.03 -8.22 19.38
C TRP A 16 -7.57 -9.68 19.16
N ASP A 17 -8.49 -10.65 19.08
CA ASP A 17 -8.14 -12.04 18.80
C ASP A 17 -7.55 -12.20 17.40
N LEU A 18 -8.05 -11.40 16.43
CA LEU A 18 -7.54 -11.38 15.06
C LEU A 18 -6.08 -10.95 14.95
N ILE A 19 -5.54 -10.26 15.97
CA ILE A 19 -4.12 -9.88 15.97
C ILE A 19 -3.26 -11.13 16.04
N ASN A 20 -3.59 -12.06 16.92
CA ASN A 20 -2.87 -13.32 17.05
C ASN A 20 -3.05 -14.20 15.81
N GLU A 21 -4.23 -14.17 15.19
CA GLU A 21 -4.53 -14.96 13.99
C GLU A 21 -3.89 -14.42 12.71
N ARG A 22 -3.62 -13.11 12.62
CA ARG A 22 -3.19 -12.43 11.38
C ARG A 22 -1.83 -11.75 11.50
N GLN A 23 -0.93 -12.33 12.28
CA GLN A 23 0.41 -11.78 12.52
C GLN A 23 1.17 -11.48 11.22
N ASP A 24 1.11 -12.36 10.22
CA ASP A 24 1.78 -12.14 8.94
C ASP A 24 1.25 -10.92 8.19
N SER A 25 -0.08 -10.72 8.17
CA SER A 25 -0.68 -9.53 7.54
C SER A 25 -0.30 -8.26 8.29
N ILE A 26 -0.28 -8.32 9.62
CA ILE A 26 0.12 -7.18 10.47
C ILE A 26 1.59 -6.84 10.26
N GLU A 27 2.46 -7.84 10.21
CA GLU A 27 3.89 -7.66 9.95
C GLU A 27 4.13 -7.09 8.56
N PHE A 28 3.44 -7.60 7.53
CA PHE A 28 3.50 -7.04 6.19
C PHE A 28 3.15 -5.55 6.18
N VAL A 29 2.01 -5.16 6.78
CA VAL A 29 1.61 -3.74 6.87
C VAL A 29 2.63 -2.93 7.66
N ARG A 30 3.20 -3.46 8.75
CA ARG A 30 4.24 -2.81 9.55
C ARG A 30 5.49 -2.51 8.71
N GLN A 31 5.92 -3.45 7.86
CA GLN A 31 7.05 -3.24 6.96
C GLN A 31 6.75 -2.21 5.87
N ILE A 32 5.53 -2.16 5.33
CA ILE A 32 5.13 -1.12 4.38
C ILE A 32 5.12 0.27 5.03
N ILE A 33 4.59 0.39 6.25
CA ILE A 33 4.63 1.66 7.01
C ILE A 33 6.09 2.07 7.23
N ARG A 34 6.93 1.14 7.67
CA ARG A 34 8.35 1.38 7.88
C ARG A 34 9.01 1.91 6.61
N LEU A 35 8.83 1.23 5.47
CA LEU A 35 9.35 1.66 4.17
C LEU A 35 8.92 3.10 3.84
N LYS A 36 7.62 3.42 3.96
CA LYS A 36 7.10 4.77 3.71
C LYS A 36 7.73 5.84 4.60
N THR A 37 8.03 5.50 5.85
CA THR A 37 8.56 6.46 6.85
C THR A 37 10.08 6.61 6.82
N GLN A 38 10.83 5.65 6.28
CA GLN A 38 12.29 5.68 6.26
C GLN A 38 12.88 6.46 5.08
N THR A 39 12.10 6.67 4.02
CA THR A 39 12.55 7.41 2.83
C THR A 39 11.49 8.42 2.38
N SER A 40 11.94 9.56 1.85
CA SER A 40 11.05 10.58 1.29
C SER A 40 10.46 10.18 -0.07
N ALA A 41 11.02 9.15 -0.73
CA ALA A 41 10.60 8.70 -2.06
C ALA A 41 9.09 8.37 -2.14
N PHE A 42 8.47 7.91 -1.04
CA PHE A 42 7.03 7.60 -0.98
C PHE A 42 6.16 8.75 -0.44
N SER A 43 6.71 9.97 -0.34
CA SER A 43 6.07 11.11 0.33
C SER A 43 6.39 12.47 -0.31
N TYR A 44 6.60 12.50 -1.64
CA TYR A 44 6.75 13.77 -2.37
C TYR A 44 5.53 14.69 -2.17
N PRO A 45 5.73 15.95 -1.76
CA PRO A 45 4.64 16.81 -1.30
C PRO A 45 3.89 17.52 -2.44
N THR A 46 4.45 17.58 -3.64
CA THR A 46 3.89 18.32 -4.78
C THR A 46 3.76 17.46 -6.02
N TYR A 47 2.88 17.88 -6.93
CA TYR A 47 2.72 17.24 -8.23
C TYR A 47 4.03 17.26 -9.03
N GLU A 48 4.74 18.39 -9.05
CA GLU A 48 5.98 18.54 -9.80
C GLU A 48 7.06 17.56 -9.33
N GLU A 49 7.15 17.32 -8.02
CA GLU A 49 8.08 16.34 -7.44
C GLU A 49 7.66 14.92 -7.82
N VAL A 50 6.38 14.58 -7.75
CA VAL A 50 5.88 13.26 -8.21
C VAL A 50 6.18 13.06 -9.69
N TYR A 51 5.89 14.05 -10.53
CA TYR A 51 6.10 13.98 -11.98
C TYR A 51 7.57 13.79 -12.37
N ARG A 52 8.50 14.38 -11.59
CA ARG A 52 9.95 14.25 -11.84
C ARG A 52 10.55 12.94 -11.37
N HIS A 53 9.94 12.28 -10.38
CA HIS A 53 10.55 11.14 -9.70
C HIS A 53 9.78 9.82 -9.88
N VAL A 54 8.53 9.85 -10.37
CA VAL A 54 7.69 8.65 -10.50
C VAL A 54 7.39 8.34 -11.96
N PHE A 55 7.75 7.14 -12.41
CA PHE A 55 7.66 6.72 -13.80
C PHE A 55 6.82 5.46 -13.94
N VAL A 56 5.71 5.54 -14.67
CA VAL A 56 4.84 4.38 -14.92
C VAL A 56 5.37 3.57 -16.10
N HIS A 57 5.71 2.30 -15.85
CA HIS A 57 6.15 1.35 -16.86
C HIS A 57 4.98 0.55 -17.45
N THR A 58 3.98 0.22 -16.62
CA THR A 58 2.80 -0.53 -17.06
C THR A 58 1.57 -0.10 -16.27
N ALA A 59 0.53 0.33 -16.98
CA ALA A 59 -0.80 0.60 -16.44
C ALA A 59 -1.86 0.32 -17.51
N ILE A 60 -1.79 -0.87 -18.11
CA ILE A 60 -2.71 -1.27 -19.18
C ILE A 60 -4.05 -1.63 -18.55
N GLU A 61 -5.12 -1.06 -19.10
CA GLU A 61 -6.49 -1.33 -18.65
C GLU A 61 -6.79 -2.83 -18.68
N ASN A 62 -7.47 -3.34 -17.64
CA ASN A 62 -7.81 -4.76 -17.47
C ASN A 62 -6.61 -5.73 -17.44
N SER A 63 -5.37 -5.23 -17.35
CA SER A 63 -4.19 -6.10 -17.28
C SER A 63 -4.01 -6.74 -15.91
N GLY A 64 -4.54 -6.14 -14.84
CA GLY A 64 -4.30 -6.57 -13.47
C GLY A 64 -2.85 -6.37 -13.01
N TRP A 65 -2.01 -5.69 -13.80
CA TRP A 65 -0.64 -5.32 -13.43
C TRP A 65 -0.50 -3.80 -13.41
N ILE A 66 0.15 -3.29 -12.38
CA ILE A 66 0.64 -1.91 -12.34
C ILE A 66 2.12 -1.97 -11.97
N VAL A 67 2.97 -1.40 -12.82
CA VAL A 67 4.41 -1.34 -12.59
C VAL A 67 4.85 0.11 -12.72
N TYR A 68 5.49 0.63 -11.68
CA TYR A 68 6.07 1.96 -11.71
C TYR A 68 7.37 2.00 -10.91
N GLU A 69 8.19 2.97 -11.23
CA GLU A 69 9.44 3.25 -10.57
C GLU A 69 9.34 4.56 -9.78
N ILE A 70 10.01 4.61 -8.63
CA ILE A 70 10.25 5.82 -7.87
C ILE A 70 11.75 6.02 -7.74
N GLN A 71 12.23 7.17 -8.19
CA GLN A 71 13.62 7.59 -8.06
C GLN A 71 13.76 8.49 -6.84
N GLY A 72 14.27 7.92 -5.74
CA GLY A 72 14.67 8.65 -4.55
C GLY A 72 16.01 9.38 -4.74
N ILE A 73 16.52 9.98 -3.67
CA ILE A 73 17.78 10.73 -3.70
C ILE A 73 18.98 9.78 -3.89
N GLU A 74 18.98 8.64 -3.20
CA GLU A 74 20.05 7.62 -3.26
C GLU A 74 19.50 6.22 -3.57
N GLU A 75 18.18 6.08 -3.66
CA GLU A 75 17.46 4.82 -3.72
C GLU A 75 16.58 4.77 -4.96
N HIS A 76 16.47 3.59 -5.57
CA HIS A 76 15.57 3.37 -6.70
C HIS A 76 14.62 2.22 -6.35
N PHE A 77 13.31 2.49 -6.41
CA PHE A 77 12.28 1.51 -6.07
C PHE A 77 11.48 1.14 -7.32
N LEU A 78 11.40 -0.16 -7.61
CA LEU A 78 10.42 -0.69 -8.56
C LEU A 78 9.24 -1.25 -7.77
N VAL A 79 8.05 -0.71 -7.99
CA VAL A 79 6.82 -1.15 -7.35
C VAL A 79 5.97 -1.91 -8.37
N VAL A 80 5.58 -3.13 -7.98
CA VAL A 80 4.78 -4.03 -8.81
C VAL A 80 3.53 -4.44 -8.04
N PHE A 81 2.36 -4.11 -8.59
CA PHE A 81 1.09 -4.65 -8.15
C PHE A 81 0.62 -5.69 -9.16
N ASN A 82 0.34 -6.91 -8.67
CA ASN A 82 -0.29 -7.98 -9.44
C ASN A 82 -1.61 -8.37 -8.76
N ALA A 83 -2.72 -8.12 -9.43
CA ALA A 83 -4.07 -8.44 -8.98
C ALA A 83 -4.72 -9.59 -9.77
N LYS A 84 -3.98 -10.27 -10.67
CA LYS A 84 -4.53 -11.37 -11.47
C LYS A 84 -4.81 -12.65 -10.68
N GLY A 85 -4.44 -12.71 -9.39
CA GLY A 85 -4.74 -13.84 -8.50
C GLY A 85 -4.07 -15.17 -8.88
N ALA A 86 -3.23 -15.19 -9.91
CA ALA A 86 -2.47 -16.36 -10.34
C ALA A 86 -0.98 -16.01 -10.37
N SER A 87 -0.21 -16.72 -9.56
CA SER A 87 1.25 -16.80 -9.59
C SER A 87 1.71 -17.68 -10.75
#